data_AF-A0AAU6Y4F2-F1
#
_entry.id   AF-A0AAU6Y4F2-F1
#
_cell.length_a   1.000
_cell.length_b   1.000
_cell.length_c   1.000
_cell.angle_alpha   90.00
_cell.angle_beta   90.00
_cell.angle_gamma   90.00
#
_symmetry.space_group_name_H-M   'P 1'
#
loop_
_entity.id
_entity.type
_entity.pdbx_description
1 polymer ?
#
loop_
_entity_poly.entity_id
_entity_poly.type
_entity_poly.pdbx_seq_one_letter_code
_entity_poly.pdbx_strand_id
1 'polypeptide(L)'
;MVDQLVVKRLTTEDLSIELVELDGDELHERSEWIPISSWINLIVKEAFITNHFKKKSVAFTTFMQEWESIFSMFKGDGKERSPLNDYPPLSIWYVTHENIKLRFLLTHGSKERLKREVKSAFETIYVLNKSRKSRVKSVLKTVFAQSDHIKYLRFIEDEWQVINPIFEESSRISRKYLQENDYRIKKPWIVFQKNNLHQYKITNNNWVLEFDNLETLMLQPNDVAIYSSISDQNLNFALSFYNETILPRHKYYHGMFPHVEQQQEYFTYFQFIITSLIFAYTALEAFANICIPDNYSIEEEKQGIKTIYSKTGIERTFTLRDKFKRVLTEVLQTTEPSQEKWWSKFITLEKLRNEIIHTKQSSSDGRYSTLLSKNIFDMIKVHKTIISYYGHYINLNKPELLEEFPYQFGYDDVVAGLSDSPEFDSWTVDHKMHKAFFKAKGK
;
A
#
# COMPACT_ATOMS: atom_id res chain seq x y z
N MET A 1 -39.51 -22.08 2.88
CA MET A 1 -39.70 -23.50 2.48
C MET A 1 -38.37 -24.21 2.23
N VAL A 2 -37.39 -23.58 1.55
CA VAL A 2 -36.03 -24.11 1.36
C VAL A 2 -35.29 -24.24 2.69
N ASP A 3 -35.38 -23.25 3.57
CA ASP A 3 -34.65 -23.22 4.85
C ASP A 3 -35.10 -24.33 5.80
N GLN A 4 -36.40 -24.59 5.89
CA GLN A 4 -36.97 -25.69 6.67
C GLN A 4 -36.54 -27.06 6.15
N LEU A 5 -36.35 -27.20 4.83
CA LEU A 5 -35.91 -28.45 4.21
C LEU A 5 -34.44 -28.72 4.48
N VAL A 6 -33.60 -27.67 4.47
CA VAL A 6 -32.18 -27.73 4.83
C VAL A 6 -32.03 -28.10 6.31
N VAL A 7 -32.77 -27.44 7.21
CA VAL A 7 -32.77 -27.75 8.65
C VAL A 7 -33.16 -29.20 8.89
N LYS A 8 -34.24 -29.67 8.25
CA LYS A 8 -34.73 -31.05 8.42
C LYS A 8 -33.71 -32.10 7.95
N ARG A 9 -32.96 -31.83 6.88
CA ARG A 9 -31.94 -32.75 6.36
C ARG A 9 -30.68 -32.78 7.23
N LEU A 10 -30.33 -31.65 7.83
CA LEU A 10 -29.10 -31.51 8.61
C LEU A 10 -29.27 -31.82 10.10
N THR A 11 -30.51 -31.79 10.61
CA THR A 11 -30.80 -32.14 12.00
C THR A 11 -30.74 -33.66 12.17
N THR A 12 -29.89 -34.13 13.06
CA THR A 12 -29.76 -35.55 13.45
C THR A 12 -29.94 -35.68 14.96
N GLU A 13 -29.99 -36.91 15.49
CA GLU A 13 -30.05 -37.14 16.95
C GLU A 13 -28.90 -36.43 17.70
N ASP A 14 -27.75 -36.28 17.04
CA ASP A 14 -26.52 -35.73 17.61
C ASP A 14 -26.23 -34.27 17.19
N LEU A 15 -27.01 -33.68 16.27
CA LEU A 15 -26.77 -32.33 15.73
C LEU A 15 -28.09 -31.56 15.57
N SER A 16 -28.23 -30.47 16.32
CA SER A 16 -29.34 -29.53 16.14
C SER A 16 -28.93 -28.35 15.24
N ILE A 17 -29.79 -28.03 14.28
CA ILE A 17 -29.69 -26.81 13.47
C ILE A 17 -30.96 -25.99 13.66
N GLU A 18 -30.80 -24.71 13.91
CA GLU A 18 -31.89 -23.76 14.13
C GLU A 18 -31.80 -22.66 13.07
N LEU A 19 -32.95 -22.17 12.61
CA LEU A 19 -33.00 -20.94 11.82
C LEU A 19 -33.08 -19.77 12.79
N VAL A 20 -32.18 -18.82 12.59
CA VAL A 20 -32.21 -17.54 13.29
C VAL A 20 -32.85 -16.55 12.32
N GLU A 21 -34.05 -16.09 12.64
CA GLU A 21 -34.61 -14.91 11.96
C GLU A 21 -33.80 -13.70 12.43
N LEU A 22 -33.17 -13.00 11.48
CA LEU A 22 -32.56 -11.71 11.72
C LEU A 22 -33.67 -10.67 11.62
N ASP A 23 -33.74 -9.76 12.59
CA ASP A 23 -34.72 -8.68 12.55
C ASP A 23 -34.44 -7.78 11.34
N GLY A 24 -35.49 -7.24 10.72
CA GLY A 24 -35.37 -6.44 9.49
C GLY A 24 -34.47 -5.21 9.65
N ASP A 25 -34.41 -4.67 10.88
CA ASP A 25 -33.54 -3.55 11.24
C ASP A 25 -32.07 -3.98 11.42
N GLU A 26 -31.78 -5.22 11.85
CA GLU A 26 -30.41 -5.75 11.92
C GLU A 26 -29.82 -5.94 10.51
N LEU A 27 -30.62 -6.37 9.53
CA LEU A 27 -30.21 -6.49 8.12
C LEU A 27 -29.94 -5.14 7.43
N HIS A 28 -30.46 -4.05 7.99
CA HIS A 28 -30.38 -2.70 7.46
C HIS A 28 -29.47 -1.77 8.26
N GLU A 29 -28.67 -2.28 9.20
CA GLU A 29 -27.60 -1.51 9.82
C GLU A 29 -26.60 -1.04 8.74
N ARG A 30 -26.87 0.13 8.14
CA ARG A 30 -26.05 0.85 7.16
C ARG A 30 -24.66 1.24 7.69
N SER A 31 -24.33 0.81 8.91
CA SER A 31 -23.06 0.98 9.60
C SER A 31 -22.08 -0.16 9.33
N GLU A 32 -22.51 -1.39 9.08
CA GLU A 32 -21.56 -2.50 8.86
C GLU A 32 -20.73 -2.27 7.58
N TRP A 33 -19.42 -2.53 7.63
CA TRP A 33 -18.52 -2.36 6.49
C TRP A 33 -18.84 -3.30 5.31
N ILE A 34 -19.16 -4.56 5.60
CA ILE A 34 -19.63 -5.54 4.60
C ILE A 34 -21.05 -5.92 4.99
N PRO A 35 -22.07 -5.57 4.18
CA PRO A 35 -23.45 -5.90 4.49
C PRO A 35 -23.66 -7.39 4.81
N ILE A 36 -24.66 -7.69 5.64
CA ILE A 36 -25.00 -9.07 6.10
C ILE A 36 -25.45 -9.99 4.95
N SER A 37 -25.66 -9.44 3.75
CA SER A 37 -26.30 -10.07 2.58
C SER A 37 -25.51 -11.18 1.87
N SER A 38 -24.77 -12.01 2.60
CA SER A 38 -24.46 -13.36 2.13
C SER A 38 -25.76 -14.13 1.87
N TRP A 39 -25.78 -14.98 0.85
CA TRP A 39 -26.98 -15.78 0.57
C TRP A 39 -27.25 -16.77 1.71
N ILE A 40 -26.19 -17.26 2.35
CA ILE A 40 -26.26 -18.09 3.55
C ILE A 40 -25.27 -17.57 4.60
N ASN A 41 -25.72 -17.49 5.85
CA ASN A 41 -24.89 -17.18 7.02
C ASN A 41 -24.93 -18.39 7.97
N LEU A 42 -23.80 -19.05 8.19
CA LEU A 42 -23.69 -20.19 9.11
C LEU A 42 -23.13 -19.74 10.46
N ILE A 43 -23.95 -19.77 11.50
CA ILE A 43 -23.50 -19.48 12.86
C ILE A 43 -23.03 -20.77 13.53
N VAL A 44 -21.77 -20.81 13.94
CA VAL A 44 -21.14 -22.01 14.51
C VAL A 44 -20.93 -21.83 16.01
N LYS A 45 -21.40 -22.80 16.79
CA LYS A 45 -21.14 -22.87 18.24
C LYS A 45 -19.86 -23.67 18.51
N GLU A 46 -19.16 -23.35 19.59
CA GLU A 46 -17.94 -24.08 19.98
C GLU A 46 -18.17 -25.58 20.17
N ALA A 47 -19.32 -25.97 20.73
CA ALA A 47 -19.70 -27.37 20.91
C ALA A 47 -19.69 -28.15 19.59
N PHE A 48 -20.10 -27.52 18.47
CA PHE A 48 -20.03 -28.14 17.14
C PHE A 48 -18.57 -28.45 16.75
N ILE A 49 -17.68 -27.49 16.98
CA ILE A 49 -16.26 -27.61 16.66
C ILE A 49 -15.59 -28.71 17.48
N THR A 50 -15.84 -28.76 18.79
CA THR A 50 -15.18 -29.71 19.71
C THR A 50 -15.78 -31.11 19.65
N ASN A 51 -17.10 -31.22 19.55
CA ASN A 51 -17.78 -32.50 19.67
C ASN A 51 -17.98 -33.19 18.32
N HIS A 52 -18.10 -32.44 17.23
CA HIS A 52 -18.42 -33.00 15.92
C HIS A 52 -17.28 -32.87 14.91
N PHE A 53 -16.80 -31.65 14.66
CA PHE A 53 -15.74 -31.40 13.67
C PHE A 53 -14.44 -32.11 14.05
N LYS A 54 -13.88 -31.84 15.25
CA LYS A 54 -12.57 -32.38 15.61
C LYS A 54 -12.56 -33.89 15.76
N LYS A 55 -13.65 -34.46 16.29
CA LYS A 55 -13.84 -35.91 16.45
C LYS A 55 -14.20 -36.61 15.15
N LYS A 56 -14.42 -35.87 14.04
CA LYS A 56 -14.92 -36.39 12.76
C LYS A 56 -16.16 -37.28 12.97
N SER A 57 -17.10 -36.80 13.78
CA SER A 57 -18.33 -37.55 14.09
C SER A 57 -19.13 -37.89 12.83
N VAL A 58 -20.02 -38.89 12.93
CA VAL A 58 -20.97 -39.21 11.87
C VAL A 58 -21.79 -37.98 11.49
N ALA A 59 -22.29 -37.24 12.48
CA ALA A 59 -23.03 -35.99 12.28
C ALA A 59 -22.25 -34.94 11.49
N PHE A 60 -20.94 -34.77 11.74
CA PHE A 60 -20.11 -33.86 10.93
C PHE A 60 -19.94 -34.36 9.49
N THR A 61 -19.79 -35.67 9.30
CA THR A 61 -19.66 -36.27 7.96
C THR A 61 -20.95 -36.07 7.16
N THR A 62 -22.11 -36.33 7.76
CA THR A 62 -23.43 -36.06 7.19
C THR A 62 -23.61 -34.57 6.87
N PHE A 63 -23.27 -33.68 7.82
CA PHE A 63 -23.29 -32.24 7.61
C PHE A 63 -22.50 -31.84 6.35
N MET A 64 -21.25 -32.31 6.21
CA MET A 64 -20.43 -31.96 5.05
C MET A 64 -20.97 -32.54 3.73
N GLN A 65 -21.58 -33.73 3.75
CA GLN A 65 -22.18 -34.34 2.56
C GLN A 65 -23.41 -33.56 2.07
N GLU A 66 -24.27 -33.13 2.98
CA GLU A 66 -25.43 -32.31 2.64
C GLU A 66 -25.00 -30.91 2.18
N TRP A 67 -24.02 -30.28 2.86
CA TRP A 67 -23.48 -28.98 2.46
C TRP A 67 -22.78 -28.99 1.10
N GLU A 68 -22.20 -30.12 0.71
CA GLU A 68 -21.66 -30.32 -0.62
C GLU A 68 -22.70 -30.17 -1.75
N SER A 69 -23.96 -30.49 -1.48
CA SER A 69 -25.06 -30.28 -2.42
C SER A 69 -25.49 -28.81 -2.51
N ILE A 70 -25.27 -28.03 -1.45
CA ILE A 70 -25.51 -26.59 -1.42
C ILE A 70 -24.37 -25.87 -2.15
N PHE A 71 -23.11 -26.30 -1.96
CA PHE A 71 -21.96 -25.71 -2.64
C PHE A 71 -22.06 -25.78 -4.17
N SER A 72 -22.69 -26.82 -4.73
CA SER A 72 -22.87 -26.94 -6.18
C SER A 72 -23.83 -25.90 -6.76
N MET A 73 -24.64 -25.24 -5.93
CA MET A 73 -25.53 -24.15 -6.33
C MET A 73 -24.77 -22.83 -6.57
N PHE A 74 -23.61 -22.65 -5.93
CA PHE A 74 -22.77 -21.47 -6.09
C PHE A 74 -21.79 -21.69 -7.24
N LYS A 75 -22.19 -21.30 -8.47
CA LYS A 75 -21.30 -21.30 -9.63
C LYS A 75 -20.47 -20.01 -9.66
N GLY A 76 -19.16 -20.14 -9.50
CA GLY A 76 -18.19 -19.06 -9.70
C GLY A 76 -17.16 -19.42 -10.76
N ASP A 77 -16.54 -18.43 -11.39
CA ASP A 77 -15.41 -18.60 -12.32
C ASP A 77 -14.10 -18.97 -11.61
N GLY A 78 -14.13 -19.16 -10.28
CA GLY A 78 -12.99 -19.51 -9.44
C GLY A 78 -12.01 -18.37 -9.23
N LYS A 79 -12.27 -17.19 -9.78
CA LYS A 79 -11.40 -16.02 -9.61
C LYS A 79 -11.61 -15.42 -8.24
N GLU A 80 -10.51 -15.08 -7.58
CA GLU A 80 -10.56 -14.27 -6.37
C GLU A 80 -11.07 -12.87 -6.70
N ARG A 81 -12.09 -12.44 -5.94
CA ARG A 81 -12.71 -11.13 -6.08
C ARG A 81 -12.64 -10.41 -4.74
N SER A 82 -12.57 -9.08 -4.79
CA SER A 82 -12.58 -8.26 -3.58
C SER A 82 -13.93 -8.41 -2.85
N PRO A 83 -13.95 -8.56 -1.52
CA PRO A 83 -15.19 -8.64 -0.72
C PRO A 83 -16.11 -7.42 -0.87
N LEU A 84 -15.56 -6.29 -1.33
CA LEU A 84 -16.28 -5.04 -1.55
C LEU A 84 -17.01 -4.98 -2.89
N ASN A 85 -16.58 -5.79 -3.86
CA ASN A 85 -17.12 -5.76 -5.22
C ASN A 85 -18.11 -6.92 -5.47
N ASP A 86 -18.14 -7.93 -4.58
CA ASP A 86 -19.01 -9.09 -4.72
C ASP A 86 -19.44 -9.60 -3.35
N TYR A 87 -20.75 -9.78 -3.15
CA TYR A 87 -21.27 -10.34 -1.91
C TYR A 87 -20.81 -11.79 -1.75
N PRO A 88 -20.21 -12.18 -0.61
CA PRO A 88 -19.78 -13.55 -0.42
C PRO A 88 -21.00 -14.47 -0.38
N PRO A 89 -21.03 -15.54 -1.20
CA PRO A 89 -22.20 -16.42 -1.30
C PRO A 89 -22.53 -17.10 0.03
N LEU A 90 -21.49 -17.42 0.81
CA LEU A 90 -21.58 -17.99 2.13
C LEU A 90 -20.69 -17.19 3.09
N SER A 91 -21.13 -17.01 4.33
CA SER A 91 -20.22 -16.63 5.41
C SER A 91 -20.41 -17.51 6.64
N ILE A 92 -19.32 -17.72 7.39
CA ILE A 92 -19.35 -18.43 8.67
C ILE A 92 -19.14 -17.42 9.78
N TRP A 93 -20.02 -17.47 10.79
CA TRP A 93 -19.97 -16.63 11.98
C TRP A 93 -19.54 -17.45 13.18
N TYR A 94 -18.67 -16.87 14.00
CA TYR A 94 -18.24 -17.47 15.26
C TYR A 94 -18.02 -16.38 16.31
N VAL A 95 -18.59 -16.54 17.51
CA VAL A 95 -18.34 -15.65 18.64
C VAL A 95 -17.29 -16.27 19.53
N THR A 96 -16.20 -15.55 19.77
CA THR A 96 -15.12 -16.02 20.65
C THR A 96 -15.50 -15.85 22.13
N HIS A 97 -14.76 -16.52 23.01
CA HIS A 97 -14.84 -16.32 24.47
C HIS A 97 -14.58 -14.87 24.92
N GLU A 98 -13.89 -14.09 24.09
CA GLU A 98 -13.61 -12.66 24.34
C GLU A 98 -14.73 -11.76 23.75
N ASN A 99 -15.88 -12.33 23.38
CA ASN A 99 -17.03 -11.67 22.77
C ASN A 99 -16.72 -10.94 21.45
N ILE A 100 -15.72 -11.44 20.70
CA ILE A 100 -15.39 -10.93 19.36
C ILE A 100 -16.19 -11.74 18.34
N LYS A 101 -16.91 -11.06 17.45
CA LYS A 101 -17.63 -11.69 16.34
C LYS A 101 -16.68 -11.89 15.16
N LEU A 102 -16.39 -13.12 14.78
CA LEU A 102 -15.60 -13.45 13.60
C LEU A 102 -16.54 -13.76 12.44
N ARG A 103 -16.29 -13.15 11.28
CA ARG A 103 -17.00 -13.43 10.03
C ARG A 103 -16.00 -13.90 8.98
N PHE A 104 -16.06 -15.18 8.66
CA PHE A 104 -15.27 -15.80 7.60
C PHE A 104 -16.03 -15.62 6.28
N LEU A 105 -15.44 -14.86 5.36
CA LEU A 105 -16.03 -14.56 4.06
C LEU A 105 -15.54 -15.59 3.06
N LEU A 106 -16.45 -16.47 2.61
CA LEU A 106 -16.09 -17.48 1.62
C LEU A 106 -16.14 -16.89 0.23
N THR A 107 -15.21 -17.34 -0.61
CA THR A 107 -15.06 -16.82 -1.96
C THR A 107 -15.89 -17.62 -2.96
N HIS A 108 -16.31 -16.98 -4.05
CA HIS A 108 -16.89 -17.68 -5.19
C HIS A 108 -15.88 -18.68 -5.75
N GLY A 109 -16.31 -19.91 -6.03
CA GLY A 109 -15.42 -20.91 -6.58
C GLY A 109 -16.03 -22.29 -6.76
N SER A 110 -15.18 -23.26 -7.06
CA SER A 110 -15.64 -24.64 -7.19
C SER A 110 -16.13 -25.19 -5.86
N LYS A 111 -16.98 -26.21 -5.92
CA LYS A 111 -17.45 -26.96 -4.76
C LYS A 111 -16.30 -27.42 -3.85
N GLU A 112 -15.19 -27.85 -4.44
CA GLU A 112 -14.00 -28.33 -3.74
C GLU A 112 -13.29 -27.19 -3.00
N ARG A 113 -13.25 -25.98 -3.59
CA ARG A 113 -12.72 -24.79 -2.93
C ARG A 113 -13.57 -24.42 -1.71
N LEU A 114 -14.87 -24.27 -1.87
CA LEU A 114 -15.79 -23.95 -0.76
C LEU A 114 -15.70 -24.99 0.37
N LYS A 115 -15.66 -26.29 0.01
CA LYS A 115 -15.47 -27.37 0.98
C LYS A 115 -14.16 -27.24 1.78
N ARG A 116 -13.06 -26.83 1.11
CA ARG A 116 -11.78 -26.58 1.78
C ARG A 116 -11.86 -25.36 2.69
N GLU A 117 -12.46 -24.27 2.23
CA GLU A 117 -12.65 -23.04 3.00
C GLU A 117 -13.44 -23.29 4.29
N VAL A 118 -14.59 -23.96 4.20
CA VAL A 118 -15.41 -24.33 5.39
C VAL A 118 -14.60 -25.15 6.38
N LYS A 119 -13.92 -26.21 5.91
CA LYS A 119 -13.09 -27.05 6.79
C LYS A 119 -11.95 -26.26 7.43
N SER A 120 -11.30 -25.39 6.67
CA SER A 120 -10.21 -24.56 7.16
C SER A 120 -10.71 -23.53 8.19
N ALA A 121 -11.92 -22.97 8.00
CA ALA A 121 -12.53 -22.08 8.98
C ALA A 121 -12.77 -22.80 10.31
N PHE A 122 -13.30 -24.02 10.27
CA PHE A 122 -13.52 -24.83 11.48
C PHE A 122 -12.21 -25.20 12.18
N GLU A 123 -11.16 -25.55 11.45
CA GLU A 123 -9.83 -25.79 12.05
C GLU A 123 -9.27 -24.50 12.65
N THR A 124 -9.44 -23.36 11.99
CA THR A 124 -9.01 -22.05 12.51
C THR A 124 -9.72 -21.73 13.83
N ILE A 125 -11.04 -21.93 13.91
CA ILE A 125 -11.83 -21.76 15.15
C ILE A 125 -11.32 -22.72 16.24
N TYR A 126 -11.09 -23.99 15.90
CA TYR A 126 -10.56 -24.97 16.86
C TYR A 126 -9.20 -24.54 17.44
N VAL A 127 -8.28 -24.11 16.57
CA VAL A 127 -6.94 -23.64 16.97
C VAL A 127 -7.04 -22.38 17.82
N LEU A 128 -7.94 -21.44 17.49
CA LEU A 128 -8.20 -20.23 18.27
C LEU A 128 -8.64 -20.54 19.71
N ASN A 129 -9.48 -21.57 19.89
CA ASN A 129 -9.98 -21.95 21.22
C ASN A 129 -8.96 -22.73 22.05
N LYS A 130 -8.11 -23.54 21.41
CA LYS A 130 -7.12 -24.38 22.11
C LYS A 130 -5.81 -23.67 22.41
N SER A 131 -5.31 -22.85 21.48
CA SER A 131 -3.98 -22.28 21.60
C SER A 131 -4.00 -20.93 22.31
N ARG A 132 -3.16 -20.79 23.34
CA ARG A 132 -2.86 -19.48 23.94
C ARG A 132 -2.08 -18.57 22.99
N LYS A 133 -1.36 -19.14 22.00
CA LYS A 133 -0.56 -18.44 21.01
C LYS A 133 -0.98 -18.88 19.61
N SER A 134 -1.85 -18.11 18.95
CA SER A 134 -2.10 -18.26 17.52
C SER A 134 -1.86 -16.94 16.81
N ARG A 135 -1.30 -17.01 15.60
CA ARG A 135 -1.03 -15.84 14.75
C ARG A 135 -2.31 -15.04 14.49
N VAL A 136 -3.42 -15.72 14.23
CA VAL A 136 -4.74 -15.09 14.07
C VAL A 136 -5.15 -14.37 15.36
N LYS A 137 -4.98 -14.99 16.54
CA LYS A 137 -5.32 -14.36 17.84
C LYS A 137 -4.48 -13.12 18.13
N SER A 138 -3.19 -13.09 17.75
CA SER A 138 -2.38 -11.87 17.91
C SER A 138 -2.85 -10.75 16.99
N VAL A 139 -3.24 -11.06 15.75
CA VAL A 139 -3.71 -10.07 14.78
C VAL A 139 -5.10 -9.54 15.13
N LEU A 140 -6.01 -10.38 15.62
CA LEU A 140 -7.36 -9.96 16.02
C LEU A 140 -7.36 -8.85 17.10
N LYS A 141 -6.31 -8.80 17.93
CA LYS A 141 -6.15 -7.79 18.98
C LYS A 141 -5.74 -6.41 18.45
N THR A 142 -5.08 -6.35 17.29
CA THR A 142 -4.51 -5.11 16.74
C THR A 142 -5.31 -4.55 15.59
N VAL A 143 -6.03 -5.39 14.85
CA VAL A 143 -6.87 -4.95 13.73
C VAL A 143 -8.05 -4.12 14.24
N PHE A 144 -8.47 -3.13 13.47
CA PHE A 144 -9.64 -2.31 13.77
C PHE A 144 -10.96 -3.14 13.78
N ALA A 145 -11.93 -2.75 14.61
CA ALA A 145 -13.33 -3.19 14.49
C ALA A 145 -14.24 -2.01 14.78
N GLN A 146 -15.41 -2.01 14.14
CA GLN A 146 -16.49 -1.09 14.43
C GLN A 146 -17.12 -1.45 15.80
N SER A 147 -18.11 -0.66 16.23
CA SER A 147 -18.78 -0.84 17.53
C SER A 147 -19.45 -2.21 17.74
N ASP A 148 -19.72 -2.93 16.65
CA ASP A 148 -20.25 -4.29 16.63
C ASP A 148 -19.22 -5.39 16.98
N HIS A 149 -17.94 -5.01 17.13
CA HIS A 149 -16.79 -5.89 17.36
C HIS A 149 -16.61 -6.99 16.31
N ILE A 150 -17.06 -6.76 15.07
CA ILE A 150 -16.91 -7.73 13.97
C ILE A 150 -15.49 -7.68 13.40
N LYS A 151 -14.91 -8.87 13.19
CA LYS A 151 -13.64 -9.08 12.51
C LYS A 151 -13.86 -9.95 11.29
N TYR A 152 -13.46 -9.44 10.13
CA TYR A 152 -13.63 -10.13 8.87
C TYR A 152 -12.38 -10.94 8.52
N LEU A 153 -12.57 -12.13 7.97
CA LEU A 153 -11.49 -12.99 7.52
C LEU A 153 -11.72 -13.37 6.05
N ARG A 154 -10.64 -13.38 5.26
CA ARG A 154 -10.62 -13.87 3.87
C ARG A 154 -9.68 -15.07 3.73
N PHE A 155 -10.01 -15.96 2.82
CA PHE A 155 -9.19 -17.14 2.54
C PHE A 155 -8.28 -16.87 1.32
N ILE A 156 -6.97 -16.81 1.55
CA ILE A 156 -5.95 -16.55 0.53
C ILE A 156 -4.81 -17.56 0.72
N GLU A 157 -4.35 -18.17 -0.37
CA GLU A 157 -3.21 -19.10 -0.37
C GLU A 157 -3.33 -20.20 0.71
N ASP A 158 -4.53 -20.77 0.82
CA ASP A 158 -4.90 -21.80 1.80
C ASP A 158 -4.87 -21.38 3.29
N GLU A 159 -4.74 -20.08 3.59
CA GLU A 159 -4.79 -19.53 4.95
C GLU A 159 -5.92 -18.50 5.15
N TRP A 160 -6.50 -18.46 6.35
CA TRP A 160 -7.40 -17.40 6.77
C TRP A 160 -6.62 -16.18 7.27
N GLN A 161 -6.82 -15.05 6.60
CA GLN A 161 -6.20 -13.78 6.94
C GLN A 161 -7.25 -12.82 7.47
N VAL A 162 -6.94 -12.16 8.60
CA VAL A 162 -7.80 -11.10 9.16
C VAL A 162 -7.69 -9.87 8.28
N ILE A 163 -8.83 -9.34 7.86
CA ILE A 163 -8.92 -8.16 7.00
C ILE A 163 -8.93 -6.91 7.88
N ASN A 164 -8.23 -5.86 7.46
CA ASN A 164 -8.35 -4.54 8.05
C ASN A 164 -9.31 -3.68 7.19
N PRO A 165 -10.54 -3.43 7.65
CA PRO A 165 -11.54 -2.66 6.89
C PRO A 165 -11.07 -1.27 6.48
N ILE A 166 -10.36 -0.57 7.38
CA ILE A 166 -9.86 0.78 7.13
C ILE A 166 -8.86 0.77 5.99
N PHE A 167 -7.95 -0.21 6.00
CA PHE A 167 -6.96 -0.34 4.95
C PHE A 167 -7.64 -0.58 3.59
N GLU A 168 -8.53 -1.56 3.50
CA GLU A 168 -9.23 -1.89 2.25
C GLU A 168 -10.03 -0.71 1.68
N GLU A 169 -10.79 0.01 2.51
CA GLU A 169 -11.51 1.21 2.05
C GLU A 169 -10.57 2.34 1.68
N SER A 170 -9.52 2.57 2.47
CA SER A 170 -8.55 3.63 2.19
C SER A 170 -7.82 3.37 0.87
N SER A 171 -7.44 2.12 0.57
CA SER A 171 -6.83 1.74 -0.70
C SER A 171 -7.81 1.85 -1.87
N ARG A 172 -9.10 1.53 -1.66
CA ARG A 172 -10.14 1.73 -2.68
C ARG A 172 -10.34 3.21 -3.01
N ILE A 173 -10.45 4.05 -1.97
CA ILE A 173 -10.64 5.49 -2.11
C ILE A 173 -9.39 6.14 -2.72
N SER A 174 -8.19 5.78 -2.24
CA SER A 174 -6.92 6.31 -2.77
C SER A 174 -6.77 6.01 -4.27
N ARG A 175 -7.06 4.78 -4.71
CA ARG A 175 -7.03 4.41 -6.13
C ARG A 175 -8.02 5.22 -6.96
N LYS A 176 -9.26 5.40 -6.48
CA LYS A 176 -10.25 6.24 -7.17
C LYS A 176 -9.78 7.70 -7.24
N TYR A 177 -9.30 8.24 -6.13
CA TYR A 177 -8.78 9.61 -6.08
C TYR A 177 -7.64 9.81 -7.08
N LEU A 178 -6.70 8.87 -7.17
CA LEU A 178 -5.58 8.92 -8.11
C LEU A 178 -6.01 8.79 -9.59
N GLN A 179 -7.14 8.14 -9.90
CA GLN A 179 -7.67 8.10 -11.27
C GLN A 179 -8.20 9.46 -11.73
N GLU A 180 -8.66 10.28 -10.79
CA GLU A 180 -9.26 11.59 -11.04
C GLU A 180 -8.23 12.74 -10.92
N ASN A 181 -6.99 12.45 -10.49
CA ASN A 181 -5.98 13.46 -10.18
C ASN A 181 -4.58 13.09 -10.72
N ASP A 182 -3.70 14.09 -10.81
CA ASP A 182 -2.32 13.87 -11.23
C ASP A 182 -1.50 13.18 -10.13
N TYR A 183 -0.71 12.16 -10.45
CA TYR A 183 0.10 11.42 -9.47
C TYR A 183 1.23 12.24 -8.83
N ARG A 184 1.52 13.43 -9.37
CA ARG A 184 2.58 14.32 -8.88
C ARG A 184 2.13 15.22 -7.75
N ILE A 185 0.88 15.12 -7.32
CA ILE A 185 0.38 15.82 -6.13
C ILE A 185 0.75 15.07 -4.85
N LYS A 186 0.74 15.80 -3.73
CA LYS A 186 0.76 15.20 -2.40
C LYS A 186 -0.54 14.44 -2.14
N LYS A 187 -0.43 13.31 -1.43
CA LYS A 187 -1.56 12.49 -1.05
C LYS A 187 -2.61 13.29 -0.27
N PRO A 188 -3.91 13.02 -0.47
CA PRO A 188 -4.96 13.64 0.32
C PRO A 188 -5.00 13.03 1.72
N TRP A 189 -5.73 13.67 2.61
CA TRP A 189 -6.15 13.04 3.86
C TRP A 189 -7.53 12.43 3.71
N ILE A 190 -7.68 11.22 4.25
CA ILE A 190 -8.94 10.50 4.33
C ILE A 190 -9.27 10.34 5.81
N VAL A 191 -10.50 10.70 6.20
CA VAL A 191 -11.03 10.34 7.52
C VAL A 191 -12.36 9.64 7.35
N PHE A 192 -12.50 8.51 8.02
CA PHE A 192 -13.73 7.76 8.14
C PHE A 192 -14.51 8.16 9.40
N GLN A 193 -15.83 8.09 9.33
CA GLN A 193 -16.66 8.00 10.52
C GLN A 193 -16.39 6.64 11.18
N LYS A 194 -16.05 6.65 12.47
CA LYS A 194 -15.54 5.48 13.21
C LYS A 194 -16.46 4.25 13.15
N ASN A 195 -17.78 4.44 13.13
CA ASN A 195 -18.78 3.39 13.12
C ASN A 195 -19.47 3.22 11.75
N ASN A 196 -19.08 3.97 10.72
CA ASN A 196 -19.60 3.84 9.37
C ASN A 196 -18.52 4.17 8.34
N LEU A 197 -17.81 3.15 7.86
CA LEU A 197 -16.72 3.33 6.89
C LEU A 197 -17.21 3.78 5.50
N HIS A 198 -18.51 3.70 5.21
CA HIS A 198 -19.09 4.28 4.01
C HIS A 198 -19.23 5.81 4.09
N GLN A 199 -19.22 6.36 5.31
CA GLN A 199 -19.17 7.79 5.55
C GLN A 199 -17.71 8.22 5.75
N TYR A 200 -17.19 8.95 4.76
CA TYR A 200 -15.83 9.46 4.80
C TYR A 200 -15.75 10.84 4.18
N LYS A 201 -14.65 11.53 4.49
CA LYS A 201 -14.32 12.84 3.92
C LYS A 201 -12.89 12.79 3.41
N ILE A 202 -12.68 13.38 2.24
CA ILE A 202 -11.37 13.56 1.63
C ILE A 202 -11.03 15.05 1.69
N THR A 203 -9.81 15.37 2.10
CA THR A 203 -9.32 16.74 2.13
C THR A 203 -7.97 16.80 1.47
N ASN A 204 -7.85 17.71 0.52
CA ASN A 204 -6.62 17.90 -0.23
C ASN A 204 -5.65 18.77 0.57
N ASN A 205 -4.37 18.53 0.36
CA ASN A 205 -3.33 19.45 0.75
C ASN A 205 -3.31 20.57 -0.29
N ASN A 206 -3.81 21.75 0.04
CA ASN A 206 -3.84 22.90 -0.86
C ASN A 206 -2.82 23.95 -0.44
N TRP A 207 -2.23 24.61 -1.43
CA TRP A 207 -1.45 25.84 -1.26
C TRP A 207 -2.19 27.00 -1.89
N VAL A 208 -2.09 28.16 -1.26
CA VAL A 208 -2.37 29.45 -1.90
C VAL A 208 -1.02 29.98 -2.36
N LEU A 209 -0.85 30.09 -3.67
CA LEU A 209 0.35 30.69 -4.27
C LEU A 209 0.07 32.14 -4.60
N GLU A 210 0.98 33.01 -4.17
CA GLU A 210 0.97 34.43 -4.48
C GLU A 210 2.04 34.74 -5.53
N PHE A 211 1.65 35.38 -6.64
CA PHE A 211 2.56 35.87 -7.67
C PHE A 211 1.94 37.07 -8.37
N ASP A 212 2.72 38.10 -8.69
CA ASP A 212 2.25 39.29 -9.42
C ASP A 212 0.95 39.93 -8.84
N ASN A 213 0.77 39.89 -7.52
CA ASN A 213 -0.46 40.30 -6.80
C ASN A 213 -1.72 39.48 -7.12
N LEU A 214 -1.55 38.27 -7.65
CA LEU A 214 -2.60 37.27 -7.86
C LEU A 214 -2.44 36.13 -6.86
N GLU A 215 -3.57 35.61 -6.41
CA GLU A 215 -3.65 34.40 -5.57
C GLU A 215 -4.23 33.25 -6.38
N THR A 216 -3.56 32.10 -6.34
CA THR A 216 -4.06 30.86 -6.95
C THR A 216 -4.07 29.73 -5.93
N LEU A 217 -5.25 29.17 -5.69
CA LEU A 217 -5.40 27.94 -4.91
C LEU A 217 -5.06 26.73 -5.78
N MET A 218 -4.14 25.88 -5.33
CA MET A 218 -3.71 24.70 -6.07
C MET A 218 -3.42 23.52 -5.13
N LEU A 219 -3.55 22.30 -5.64
CA LEU A 219 -3.08 21.10 -4.95
C LEU A 219 -1.57 21.19 -4.72
N GLN A 220 -1.14 20.87 -3.51
CA GLN A 220 0.27 20.84 -3.15
C GLN A 220 0.99 19.76 -3.99
N PRO A 221 2.06 20.11 -4.72
CA PRO A 221 2.87 19.12 -5.43
C PRO A 221 3.66 18.24 -4.45
N ASN A 222 4.01 17.05 -4.89
CA ASN A 222 5.02 16.22 -4.25
C ASN A 222 6.33 16.33 -5.05
N ASP A 223 7.33 16.98 -4.46
CA ASP A 223 8.61 17.26 -5.12
C ASP A 223 9.30 16.00 -5.65
N VAL A 224 9.26 14.90 -4.88
CA VAL A 224 9.86 13.61 -5.31
C VAL A 224 9.17 13.09 -6.56
N ALA A 225 7.84 13.16 -6.61
CA ALA A 225 7.05 12.74 -7.76
C ALA A 225 7.28 13.65 -8.97
N ILE A 226 7.37 14.97 -8.78
CA ILE A 226 7.68 15.94 -9.84
C ILE A 226 9.06 15.65 -10.43
N TYR A 227 10.10 15.54 -9.60
CA TYR A 227 11.47 15.31 -10.05
C TYR A 227 11.63 13.93 -10.69
N SER A 228 11.02 12.89 -10.12
CA SER A 228 11.02 11.55 -10.74
C SER A 228 10.27 11.53 -12.07
N SER A 229 9.16 12.26 -12.18
CA SER A 229 8.41 12.40 -13.44
C SER A 229 9.24 13.05 -14.55
N ILE A 230 9.95 14.15 -14.23
CA ILE A 230 10.88 14.80 -15.17
C ILE A 230 11.96 13.81 -15.59
N SER A 231 12.53 13.07 -14.62
CA SER A 231 13.51 12.04 -14.91
C SER A 231 12.97 11.00 -15.91
N ASP A 232 11.81 10.43 -15.64
CA ASP A 232 11.22 9.36 -16.43
C ASP A 232 10.82 9.81 -17.84
N GLN A 233 10.21 10.99 -17.98
CA GLN A 233 9.86 11.55 -19.28
C GLN A 233 11.10 11.71 -20.16
N ASN A 234 12.14 12.35 -19.63
CA ASN A 234 13.40 12.54 -20.35
C ASN A 234 14.12 11.21 -20.64
N LEU A 235 14.06 10.25 -19.71
CA LEU A 235 14.64 8.92 -19.92
C LEU A 235 13.97 8.17 -21.06
N ASN A 236 12.63 8.25 -21.13
CA ASN A 236 11.84 7.60 -22.16
C ASN A 236 12.15 8.21 -23.53
N PHE A 237 12.22 9.54 -23.64
CA PHE A 237 12.66 10.20 -24.87
C PHE A 237 14.07 9.78 -25.27
N ALA A 238 15.03 9.78 -24.34
CA ALA A 238 16.40 9.36 -24.62
C ALA A 238 16.47 7.89 -25.06
N LEU A 239 15.70 7.00 -24.43
CA LEU A 239 15.67 5.57 -24.76
C LEU A 239 15.06 5.31 -26.14
N SER A 240 13.93 5.93 -26.47
CA SER A 240 13.33 5.85 -27.80
C SER A 240 14.31 6.35 -28.86
N PHE A 241 14.88 7.55 -28.64
CA PHE A 241 15.86 8.14 -29.55
C PHE A 241 17.10 7.25 -29.74
N TYR A 242 17.63 6.67 -28.66
CA TYR A 242 18.77 5.77 -28.71
C TYR A 242 18.48 4.55 -29.59
N ASN A 243 17.31 3.92 -29.41
CA ASN A 243 16.94 2.71 -30.14
C ASN A 243 16.60 2.97 -31.61
N GLU A 244 15.95 4.10 -31.90
CA GLU A 244 15.48 4.44 -33.25
C GLU A 244 16.56 5.11 -34.10
N THR A 245 17.50 5.83 -33.49
CA THR A 245 18.45 6.68 -34.22
C THR A 245 19.91 6.27 -33.98
N ILE A 246 20.36 6.20 -32.72
CA ILE A 246 21.78 5.99 -32.39
C ILE A 246 22.21 4.55 -32.70
N LEU A 247 21.46 3.57 -32.20
CA LEU A 247 21.80 2.15 -32.33
C LEU A 247 21.80 1.65 -33.79
N PRO A 248 20.81 1.99 -34.64
CA PRO A 248 20.85 1.61 -36.05
C PRO A 248 22.06 2.20 -36.76
N ARG A 249 22.38 3.48 -36.54
CA ARG A 249 23.56 4.10 -37.16
C ARG A 249 24.86 3.39 -36.78
N HIS A 250 25.02 3.01 -35.51
CA HIS A 250 26.20 2.27 -35.08
C HIS A 250 26.32 0.90 -35.77
N LYS A 251 25.20 0.24 -36.12
CA LYS A 251 25.19 -1.04 -36.84
C LYS A 251 25.52 -0.88 -38.32
N TYR A 252 25.06 0.19 -38.96
CA TYR A 252 25.22 0.38 -40.42
C TYR A 252 26.55 1.05 -40.81
N TYR A 253 27.09 1.93 -39.98
CA TYR A 253 28.19 2.83 -40.42
C TYR A 253 29.59 2.42 -39.96
N HIS A 254 29.77 1.27 -39.28
CA HIS A 254 31.08 0.75 -38.84
C HIS A 254 32.04 1.79 -38.21
N GLY A 255 31.53 2.88 -37.62
CA GLY A 255 32.34 3.96 -37.04
C GLY A 255 32.67 5.15 -37.96
N MET A 256 32.04 5.29 -39.13
CA MET A 256 32.09 6.55 -39.91
C MET A 256 31.44 7.69 -39.10
N PHE A 257 32.10 8.86 -39.07
CA PHE A 257 31.63 10.01 -38.30
C PHE A 257 30.27 10.51 -38.78
N PRO A 258 29.31 10.80 -37.88
CA PRO A 258 28.05 11.40 -38.27
C PRO A 258 28.29 12.78 -38.92
N HIS A 259 27.54 13.06 -39.99
CA HIS A 259 27.51 14.39 -40.59
C HIS A 259 27.10 15.45 -39.55
N VAL A 260 27.45 16.73 -39.77
CA VAL A 260 27.21 17.80 -38.78
C VAL A 260 25.74 17.87 -38.33
N GLU A 261 24.79 17.71 -39.26
CA GLU A 261 23.35 17.65 -38.95
C GLU A 261 23.00 16.47 -38.02
N GLN A 262 23.63 15.32 -38.25
CA GLN A 262 23.48 14.13 -37.40
C GLN A 262 24.15 14.29 -36.04
N GLN A 263 25.10 15.22 -35.85
CA GLN A 263 25.71 15.50 -34.54
C GLN A 263 24.76 16.29 -33.63
N GLN A 264 23.92 17.17 -34.20
CA GLN A 264 22.90 17.92 -33.42
C GLN A 264 21.97 16.97 -32.67
N GLU A 265 21.60 15.87 -33.31
CA GLU A 265 20.81 14.79 -32.74
C GLU A 265 21.46 14.12 -31.51
N TYR A 266 22.79 13.92 -31.52
CA TYR A 266 23.50 13.44 -30.33
C TYR A 266 23.45 14.46 -29.20
N PHE A 267 23.54 15.76 -29.50
CA PHE A 267 23.40 16.80 -28.47
C PHE A 267 22.00 16.82 -27.88
N THR A 268 20.96 16.61 -28.68
CA THR A 268 19.57 16.45 -28.20
C THR A 268 19.44 15.23 -27.30
N TYR A 269 19.99 14.08 -27.69
CA TYR A 269 20.06 12.89 -26.81
C TYR A 269 20.76 13.20 -25.49
N PHE A 270 21.92 13.89 -25.53
CA PHE A 270 22.66 14.26 -24.33
C PHE A 270 21.86 15.16 -23.41
N GLN A 271 21.09 16.11 -23.94
CA GLN A 271 20.22 16.97 -23.13
C GLN A 271 19.18 16.14 -22.37
N PHE A 272 18.52 15.19 -23.05
CA PHE A 272 17.53 14.33 -22.39
C PHE A 272 18.17 13.44 -21.32
N ILE A 273 19.28 12.76 -21.62
CA ILE A 273 19.88 11.83 -20.66
C ILE A 273 20.51 12.55 -19.47
N ILE A 274 21.12 13.73 -19.67
CA ILE A 274 21.66 14.57 -18.59
C ILE A 274 20.54 15.08 -17.70
N THR A 275 19.45 15.60 -18.30
CA THR A 275 18.28 16.08 -17.54
C THR A 275 17.70 14.93 -16.71
N SER A 276 17.54 13.76 -17.33
CA SER A 276 17.02 12.59 -16.64
C SER A 276 17.88 12.19 -15.44
N LEU A 277 19.20 12.15 -15.63
CA LEU A 277 20.15 11.79 -14.58
C LEU A 277 20.14 12.79 -13.41
N ILE A 278 20.15 14.09 -13.70
CA ILE A 278 20.12 15.14 -12.67
C ILE A 278 18.85 14.99 -11.84
N PHE A 279 17.69 14.92 -12.48
CA PHE A 279 16.41 14.85 -11.78
C PHE A 279 16.18 13.52 -11.05
N ALA A 280 16.76 12.41 -11.52
CA ALA A 280 16.76 11.15 -10.76
C ALA A 280 17.50 11.30 -9.43
N TYR A 281 18.67 11.96 -9.43
CA TYR A 281 19.42 12.24 -8.21
C TYR A 281 18.71 13.27 -7.33
N THR A 282 18.15 14.33 -7.92
CA THR A 282 17.36 15.35 -7.20
C THR A 282 16.12 14.76 -6.53
N ALA A 283 15.45 13.80 -7.17
CA ALA A 283 14.33 13.06 -6.56
C ALA A 283 14.78 12.32 -5.28
N LEU A 284 15.99 11.73 -5.29
CA LEU A 284 16.56 11.07 -4.11
C LEU A 284 16.94 12.07 -3.01
N GLU A 285 17.47 13.25 -3.37
CA GLU A 285 17.76 14.32 -2.41
C GLU A 285 16.48 14.82 -1.72
N ALA A 286 15.45 15.12 -2.51
CA ALA A 286 14.14 15.54 -2.00
C ALA A 286 13.52 14.46 -1.10
N PHE A 287 13.58 13.20 -1.53
CA PHE A 287 13.07 12.07 -0.77
C PHE A 287 13.76 11.93 0.58
N ALA A 288 15.10 12.00 0.60
CA ALA A 288 15.86 11.89 1.83
C ALA A 288 15.51 13.00 2.83
N ASN A 289 15.31 14.23 2.35
CA ASN A 289 14.94 15.36 3.21
C ASN A 289 13.53 15.20 3.81
N ILE A 290 12.55 14.77 3.01
CA ILE A 290 11.17 14.52 3.47
C ILE A 290 11.13 13.47 4.58
N CYS A 291 12.01 12.46 4.52
CA CYS A 291 12.04 11.40 5.51
C CYS A 291 12.63 11.84 6.87
N ILE A 292 13.29 13.00 6.96
CA ILE A 292 13.89 13.49 8.21
C ILE A 292 12.81 14.23 9.04
N PRO A 293 12.49 13.75 10.25
CA PRO A 293 11.55 14.44 11.14
C PRO A 293 12.09 15.81 11.59
N ASP A 294 11.20 16.77 11.81
CA ASP A 294 11.59 18.14 12.22
C ASP A 294 12.31 18.18 13.57
N ASN A 295 11.99 17.24 14.46
CA ASN A 295 12.59 17.10 15.78
C ASN A 295 13.81 16.15 15.82
N TYR A 296 14.26 15.64 14.67
CA TYR A 296 15.45 14.79 14.61
C TYR A 296 16.73 15.63 14.62
N SER A 297 17.74 15.15 15.35
CA SER A 297 19.07 15.71 15.40
C SER A 297 20.12 14.63 15.50
N ILE A 298 21.29 14.86 14.91
CA ILE A 298 22.44 13.95 15.00
C ILE A 298 23.66 14.70 15.54
N GLU A 299 24.42 14.04 16.42
CA GLU A 299 25.68 14.55 16.96
C GLU A 299 26.85 13.99 16.14
N GLU A 300 27.75 14.87 15.68
CA GLU A 300 29.05 14.46 15.17
C GLU A 300 30.17 15.03 16.05
N GLU A 301 31.13 14.18 16.38
CA GLU A 301 32.38 14.60 16.99
C GLU A 301 33.49 14.61 15.93
N LYS A 302 34.07 15.78 15.66
CA LYS A 302 35.24 15.95 14.80
C LYS A 302 36.31 16.69 15.56
N GLN A 303 37.50 16.09 15.68
CA GLN A 303 38.65 16.68 16.37
C GLN A 303 38.33 17.17 17.80
N GLY A 304 37.51 16.41 18.53
CA GLY A 304 37.09 16.75 19.90
C GLY A 304 35.98 17.82 20.00
N ILE A 305 35.50 18.36 18.87
CA ILE A 305 34.37 19.29 18.84
C ILE A 305 33.10 18.51 18.51
N LYS A 306 32.16 18.51 19.45
CA LYS A 306 30.82 17.95 19.28
C LYS A 306 29.89 18.98 18.64
N THR A 307 29.36 18.65 17.47
CA THR A 307 28.40 19.49 16.74
C THR A 307 27.08 18.74 16.63
N ILE A 308 25.99 19.38 17.06
CA ILE A 308 24.64 18.84 16.92
C ILE A 308 24.00 19.48 15.69
N TYR A 309 23.60 18.65 14.73
CA TYR A 309 22.91 19.10 13.53
C TYR A 309 21.41 18.83 13.67
N SER A 310 20.59 19.89 13.60
CA SER A 310 19.13 19.78 13.42
C SER A 310 18.80 19.31 12.01
N LYS A 311 17.52 19.00 11.71
CA LYS A 311 17.04 18.70 10.36
C LYS A 311 17.62 19.64 9.29
N THR A 312 17.48 20.95 9.44
CA THR A 312 18.01 21.93 8.48
C THR A 312 19.53 21.86 8.35
N GLY A 313 20.24 21.59 9.45
CA GLY A 313 21.69 21.36 9.43
C GLY A 313 22.08 20.11 8.64
N ILE A 314 21.33 19.02 8.83
CA ILE A 314 21.50 17.75 8.11
C ILE A 314 21.23 17.95 6.62
N GLU A 315 20.12 18.59 6.27
CA GLU A 315 19.72 18.85 4.88
C GLU A 315 20.79 19.57 4.08
N ARG A 316 21.47 20.55 4.71
CA ARG A 316 22.49 21.41 4.09
C ARG A 316 23.91 20.83 4.10
N THR A 317 24.27 20.06 5.12
CA THR A 317 25.68 19.70 5.38
C THR A 317 25.99 18.26 5.00
N PHE A 318 25.02 17.35 5.12
CA PHE A 318 25.26 15.92 4.91
C PHE A 318 25.11 15.59 3.42
N THR A 319 26.05 14.80 2.90
CA THR A 319 25.91 14.26 1.54
C THR A 319 24.71 13.32 1.48
N LEU A 320 24.12 13.13 0.30
CA LEU A 320 23.02 12.18 0.14
C LEU A 320 23.43 10.76 0.56
N ARG A 321 24.68 10.38 0.29
CA ARG A 321 25.26 9.12 0.75
C ARG A 321 25.24 8.99 2.28
N ASP A 322 25.63 10.04 3.00
CA ASP A 322 25.60 10.06 4.47
C ASP A 322 24.16 10.00 4.99
N LYS A 323 23.24 10.73 4.33
CA LYS A 323 21.81 10.67 4.65
C LYS A 323 21.27 9.24 4.52
N PHE A 324 21.59 8.52 3.44
CA PHE A 324 21.13 7.13 3.29
C PHE A 324 21.75 6.17 4.32
N LYS A 325 23.07 6.22 4.51
CA LYS A 325 23.78 5.26 5.37
C LYS A 325 23.59 5.44 6.87
N ARG A 326 23.39 6.69 7.30
CA ARG A 326 23.41 7.03 8.72
C ARG A 326 22.06 7.55 9.16
N VAL A 327 21.65 8.67 8.58
CA VAL A 327 20.44 9.37 9.01
C VAL A 327 19.20 8.51 8.80
N LEU A 328 18.97 8.03 7.58
CA LEU A 328 17.78 7.25 7.25
C LEU A 328 17.82 5.84 7.83
N THR A 329 19.00 5.25 7.97
CA THR A 329 19.14 3.98 8.69
C THR A 329 18.70 4.11 10.15
N GLU A 330 19.02 5.21 10.82
CA GLU A 330 18.54 5.47 12.18
C GLU A 330 17.06 5.84 12.23
N VAL A 331 16.63 6.81 11.41
CA VAL A 331 15.26 7.34 11.38
C VAL A 331 14.24 6.27 11.00
N LEU A 332 14.54 5.47 9.97
CA LEU A 332 13.63 4.47 9.41
C LEU A 332 13.95 3.05 9.89
N GLN A 333 14.99 2.87 10.71
CA GLN A 333 15.42 1.56 11.23
C GLN A 333 15.65 0.54 10.12
N THR A 334 16.41 0.93 9.09
CA THR A 334 16.70 0.06 7.95
C THR A 334 17.90 -0.86 8.23
N THR A 335 18.08 -1.88 7.39
CA THR A 335 19.39 -2.52 7.28
C THR A 335 20.42 -1.56 6.68
N GLU A 336 21.71 -1.92 6.78
CA GLU A 336 22.80 -1.15 6.18
C GLU A 336 22.65 -1.10 4.65
N PRO A 337 22.36 0.06 4.05
CA PRO A 337 22.02 0.17 2.64
C PRO A 337 23.20 -0.17 1.73
N SER A 338 24.44 -0.10 2.21
CA SER A 338 25.61 -0.51 1.39
C SER A 338 25.70 -1.99 1.07
N GLN A 339 24.93 -2.83 1.74
CA GLN A 339 24.81 -4.25 1.40
C GLN A 339 23.77 -4.50 0.31
N GLU A 340 22.98 -3.49 -0.07
CA GLU A 340 21.94 -3.64 -1.06
C GLU A 340 22.49 -3.67 -2.48
N LYS A 341 21.87 -4.47 -3.35
CA LYS A 341 22.29 -4.65 -4.75
C LYS A 341 22.29 -3.34 -5.56
N TRP A 342 21.43 -2.39 -5.18
CA TRP A 342 21.31 -1.10 -5.85
C TRP A 342 22.40 -0.09 -5.44
N TRP A 343 23.14 -0.34 -4.35
CA TRP A 343 24.07 0.64 -3.78
C TRP A 343 25.18 1.04 -4.75
N SER A 344 25.81 0.08 -5.43
CA SER A 344 26.87 0.37 -6.39
C SER A 344 26.40 1.23 -7.58
N LYS A 345 25.14 1.04 -8.02
CA LYS A 345 24.51 1.86 -9.05
C LYS A 345 24.23 3.28 -8.55
N PHE A 346 23.77 3.43 -7.30
CA PHE A 346 23.61 4.74 -6.67
C PHE A 346 24.93 5.51 -6.61
N ILE A 347 26.03 4.87 -6.20
CA ILE A 347 27.35 5.50 -6.13
C ILE A 347 27.82 5.96 -7.51
N THR A 348 27.58 5.14 -8.54
CA THR A 348 27.91 5.52 -9.93
C THR A 348 27.04 6.68 -10.42
N LEU A 349 25.75 6.68 -10.11
CA LEU A 349 24.82 7.77 -10.42
C LEU A 349 25.28 9.09 -9.79
N GLU A 350 25.61 9.06 -8.50
CA GLU A 350 26.15 10.21 -7.75
C GLU A 350 27.43 10.76 -8.38
N LYS A 351 28.37 9.87 -8.71
CA LYS A 351 29.63 10.25 -9.34
C LYS A 351 29.38 10.94 -10.68
N LEU A 352 28.54 10.36 -11.55
CA LEU A 352 28.27 10.91 -12.87
C LEU A 352 27.50 12.25 -12.78
N ARG A 353 26.57 12.39 -11.83
CA ARG A 353 25.89 13.67 -11.53
C ARG A 353 26.88 14.75 -11.15
N ASN A 354 27.82 14.43 -10.26
CA ASN A 354 28.86 15.37 -9.83
C ASN A 354 29.79 15.74 -10.98
N GLU A 355 30.17 14.80 -11.85
CA GLU A 355 30.97 15.08 -13.04
C GLU A 355 30.23 15.97 -14.05
N ILE A 356 28.91 15.86 -14.18
CA ILE A 356 28.08 16.72 -15.03
C ILE A 356 28.01 18.13 -14.47
N ILE A 357 27.68 18.29 -13.18
CA ILE A 357 27.47 19.60 -12.56
C ILE A 357 28.80 20.34 -12.33
N HIS A 358 29.83 19.64 -11.89
CA HIS A 358 31.17 20.18 -11.66
C HIS A 358 32.10 19.80 -12.81
N THR A 359 31.68 20.15 -14.03
CA THR A 359 32.37 19.77 -15.27
C THR A 359 33.86 20.11 -15.22
N LYS A 360 34.71 19.10 -15.44
CA LYS A 360 36.15 19.25 -15.69
C LYS A 360 36.46 18.85 -17.13
N GLN A 361 37.24 19.67 -17.83
CA GLN A 361 37.54 19.45 -19.25
C GLN A 361 38.35 18.16 -19.48
N SER A 362 39.22 17.81 -18.54
CA SER A 362 40.10 16.64 -18.57
C SER A 362 39.41 15.27 -18.56
N SER A 363 38.10 15.22 -18.36
CA SER A 363 37.31 13.97 -18.31
C SER A 363 36.03 14.04 -19.16
N SER A 364 35.96 14.99 -20.09
CA SER A 364 34.74 15.30 -20.84
C SER A 364 34.35 14.21 -21.83
N ASP A 365 35.31 13.63 -22.54
CA ASP A 365 35.15 12.54 -23.50
C ASP A 365 34.64 11.23 -22.85
N GLY A 366 35.26 10.82 -21.75
CA GLY A 366 34.86 9.64 -20.99
C GLY A 366 33.45 9.75 -20.41
N ARG A 367 33.06 10.96 -19.99
CA ARG A 367 31.71 11.26 -19.49
C ARG A 367 30.66 11.09 -20.57
N TYR A 368 30.83 11.72 -21.73
CA TYR A 368 29.87 11.58 -22.84
C TYR A 368 29.82 10.15 -23.40
N SER A 369 30.95 9.44 -23.40
CA SER A 369 30.98 8.00 -23.72
C SER A 369 30.13 7.17 -22.76
N THR A 370 30.19 7.49 -21.46
CA THR A 370 29.35 6.83 -20.44
C THR A 370 27.86 7.11 -20.67
N LEU A 371 27.50 8.35 -21.03
CA LEU A 371 26.11 8.74 -21.34
C LEU A 371 25.55 8.04 -22.59
N LEU A 372 26.39 7.60 -23.52
CA LEU A 372 25.99 6.78 -24.67
C LEU A 372 25.88 5.28 -24.36
N SER A 373 26.38 4.82 -23.21
CA SER A 373 26.33 3.39 -22.87
C SER A 373 24.91 2.94 -22.57
N LYS A 374 24.51 1.73 -23.00
CA LYS A 374 23.18 1.18 -22.72
C LYS A 374 22.87 1.07 -21.21
N ASN A 375 23.90 0.91 -20.37
CA ASN A 375 23.74 0.79 -18.92
C ASN A 375 23.28 2.10 -18.26
N ILE A 376 23.36 3.24 -18.93
CA ILE A 376 22.91 4.54 -18.42
C ILE A 376 21.42 4.50 -18.02
N PHE A 377 20.59 3.80 -18.79
CA PHE A 377 19.15 3.72 -18.54
C PHE A 377 18.83 3.00 -17.23
N ASP A 378 19.48 1.85 -16.98
CA ASP A 378 19.29 1.08 -15.75
C ASP A 378 19.90 1.77 -14.54
N MET A 379 20.98 2.52 -14.75
CA MET A 379 21.58 3.32 -13.69
C MET A 379 20.66 4.46 -13.26
N ILE A 380 20.05 5.19 -14.20
CA ILE A 380 19.13 6.29 -13.87
C ILE A 380 17.86 5.75 -13.19
N LYS A 381 17.31 4.62 -13.67
CA LYS A 381 16.11 3.98 -13.08
C LYS A 381 16.31 3.52 -11.63
N VAL A 382 17.55 3.41 -11.14
CA VAL A 382 17.83 2.96 -9.77
C VAL A 382 17.15 3.84 -8.72
N HIS A 383 16.90 5.13 -9.01
CA HIS A 383 16.26 6.02 -8.05
C HIS A 383 14.89 5.51 -7.59
N LYS A 384 14.11 4.89 -8.50
CA LYS A 384 12.81 4.31 -8.15
C LYS A 384 12.95 3.11 -7.23
N THR A 385 13.95 2.26 -7.47
CA THR A 385 14.26 1.12 -6.60
C THR A 385 14.63 1.58 -5.19
N ILE A 386 15.39 2.67 -5.06
CA ILE A 386 15.82 3.21 -3.77
C ILE A 386 14.62 3.78 -3.00
N ILE A 387 13.78 4.58 -3.67
CA ILE A 387 12.58 5.15 -3.03
C ILE A 387 11.63 4.04 -2.59
N SER A 388 11.36 3.04 -3.43
CA SER A 388 10.55 1.88 -3.04
C SER A 388 11.16 1.06 -1.90
N TYR A 389 12.50 0.89 -1.87
CA TYR A 389 13.20 0.22 -0.77
C TYR A 389 12.94 0.92 0.57
N TYR A 390 13.09 2.25 0.63
CA TYR A 390 12.80 2.98 1.86
C TYR A 390 11.30 3.08 2.15
N GLY A 391 10.44 3.07 1.14
CA GLY A 391 8.98 2.96 1.29
C GLY A 391 8.55 1.73 2.09
N HIS A 392 9.26 0.60 1.92
CA HIS A 392 9.05 -0.60 2.73
C HIS A 392 9.26 -0.35 4.22
N TYR A 393 10.39 0.25 4.58
CA TYR A 393 10.73 0.55 5.97
C TYR A 393 9.86 1.65 6.56
N ILE A 394 9.47 2.65 5.75
CA ILE A 394 8.46 3.64 6.14
C ILE A 394 7.16 2.92 6.51
N ASN A 395 6.65 2.04 5.65
CA ASN A 395 5.41 1.31 5.92
C ASN A 395 5.49 0.43 7.18
N LEU A 396 6.66 -0.15 7.48
CA LEU A 396 6.85 -1.01 8.65
C LEU A 396 7.04 -0.21 9.95
N ASN A 397 7.86 0.84 9.92
CA ASN A 397 8.43 1.45 11.13
C ASN A 397 7.94 2.89 11.36
N LYS A 398 7.50 3.58 10.30
CA LYS A 398 7.13 5.01 10.30
C LYS A 398 5.93 5.29 9.39
N PRO A 399 4.79 4.60 9.54
CA PRO A 399 3.65 4.72 8.63
C PRO A 399 3.10 6.14 8.51
N GLU A 400 3.34 7.01 9.48
CA GLU A 400 3.01 8.44 9.42
C GLU A 400 3.71 9.19 8.28
N LEU A 401 4.89 8.72 7.81
CA LEU A 401 5.59 9.31 6.67
C LEU A 401 5.00 8.89 5.32
N LEU A 402 4.10 7.90 5.28
CA LEU A 402 3.43 7.50 4.04
C LEU A 402 2.57 8.61 3.44
N GLU A 403 2.17 9.60 4.24
CA GLU A 403 1.44 10.79 3.78
C GLU A 403 2.29 11.69 2.89
N GLU A 404 3.59 11.77 3.17
CA GLU A 404 4.55 12.56 2.37
C GLU A 404 5.16 11.71 1.23
N PHE A 405 4.96 10.39 1.26
CA PHE A 405 5.52 9.47 0.29
C PHE A 405 4.84 9.63 -1.09
N PRO A 406 5.61 9.69 -2.19
CA PRO A 406 5.08 9.89 -3.53
C PRO A 406 4.24 8.71 -4.04
N TYR A 407 3.29 8.98 -4.94
CA TYR A 407 2.61 7.96 -5.72
C TYR A 407 3.54 7.30 -6.75
N GLN A 408 3.19 6.09 -7.21
CA GLN A 408 3.88 5.26 -8.21
C GLN A 408 5.21 4.64 -7.73
N PHE A 409 5.38 4.48 -6.43
CA PHE A 409 6.55 3.81 -5.83
C PHE A 409 6.20 2.58 -4.99
N GLY A 410 4.97 2.08 -5.11
CA GLY A 410 4.51 0.82 -4.50
C GLY A 410 3.85 0.97 -3.13
N TYR A 411 3.74 2.21 -2.64
CA TYR A 411 3.08 2.54 -1.37
C TYR A 411 2.10 3.69 -1.60
N ASP A 412 1.17 3.49 -2.54
CA ASP A 412 0.25 4.52 -3.04
C ASP A 412 -0.98 4.71 -2.16
N ASP A 413 -1.18 3.81 -1.20
CA ASP A 413 -2.29 3.90 -0.26
C ASP A 413 -2.12 5.07 0.70
N VAL A 414 -3.26 5.60 1.15
CA VAL A 414 -3.34 6.70 2.10
C VAL A 414 -3.69 6.15 3.47
N VAL A 415 -2.93 6.51 4.49
CA VAL A 415 -3.25 6.17 5.87
C VAL A 415 -4.43 7.02 6.34
N ALA A 416 -5.60 6.39 6.46
CA ALA A 416 -6.82 7.06 6.88
C ALA A 416 -6.89 7.26 8.40
N GLY A 417 -7.46 8.39 8.81
CA GLY A 417 -7.85 8.66 10.19
C GLY A 417 -9.27 8.17 10.50
N LEU A 418 -9.62 8.14 11.78
CA LEU A 418 -10.97 7.85 12.27
C LEU A 418 -11.48 9.01 13.10
N SER A 419 -12.75 9.37 12.94
CA SER A 419 -13.43 10.37 13.75
C SER A 419 -14.69 9.80 14.39
N ASP A 420 -14.88 10.07 15.67
CA ASP A 420 -16.11 9.84 16.42
C ASP A 420 -16.90 11.14 16.65
N SER A 421 -16.53 12.23 15.97
CA SER A 421 -17.19 13.51 16.14
C SER A 421 -18.67 13.43 15.75
N PRO A 422 -19.60 13.88 16.62
CA PRO A 422 -21.01 13.96 16.28
C PRO A 422 -21.29 15.00 15.17
N GLU A 423 -20.34 15.89 14.92
CA GLU A 423 -20.41 16.92 13.88
C GLU A 423 -19.83 16.46 12.53
N PHE A 424 -19.41 15.20 12.40
CA PHE A 424 -18.71 14.68 11.21
C PHE A 424 -19.44 14.99 9.89
N ASP A 425 -20.76 14.87 9.88
CA ASP A 425 -21.57 15.15 8.69
C ASP A 425 -21.54 16.64 8.31
N SER A 426 -21.50 17.51 9.32
CA SER A 426 -21.44 18.97 9.16
C SER A 426 -20.05 19.50 8.80
N TRP A 427 -19.03 18.64 8.80
CA TRP A 427 -17.69 19.03 8.36
C TRP A 427 -17.74 19.40 6.87
N THR A 428 -17.60 20.70 6.61
CA THR A 428 -17.26 21.26 5.30
C THR A 428 -15.76 21.12 5.07
N VAL A 429 -15.35 20.93 3.81
CA VAL A 429 -13.94 20.65 3.38
C VAL A 429 -12.94 21.77 3.72
N ASP A 430 -13.38 22.83 4.41
CA ASP A 430 -12.57 23.98 4.84
C ASP A 430 -11.98 23.85 6.26
N HIS A 431 -11.02 24.75 6.56
CA HIS A 431 -10.24 25.04 7.77
C HIS A 431 -10.60 24.35 9.12
N LYS A 432 -11.88 24.14 9.44
CA LYS A 432 -12.35 23.36 10.60
C LYS A 432 -11.93 21.89 10.52
N MET A 433 -11.92 21.32 9.33
CA MET A 433 -11.44 19.97 9.10
C MET A 433 -9.97 19.83 9.52
N HIS A 434 -9.10 20.77 9.14
CA HIS A 434 -7.66 20.72 9.44
C HIS A 434 -7.39 20.51 10.94
N LYS A 435 -8.06 21.26 11.82
CA LYS A 435 -7.94 21.10 13.29
C LYS A 435 -8.52 19.78 13.82
N ALA A 436 -9.63 19.31 13.24
CA ALA A 436 -10.22 18.05 13.63
C ALA A 436 -9.39 16.83 13.14
N PHE A 437 -8.70 16.97 12.00
CA PHE A 437 -7.77 15.97 11.46
C PHE A 437 -6.57 15.73 12.40
N PHE A 438 -5.94 16.78 12.91
CA PHE A 438 -4.84 16.64 13.88
C PHE A 438 -5.30 15.94 15.16
N LYS A 439 -6.48 16.32 15.67
CA LYS A 439 -7.10 15.69 16.85
C LYS A 439 -7.44 14.21 16.62
N ALA A 440 -7.98 13.85 15.45
CA ALA A 440 -8.33 12.49 15.08
C ALA A 440 -7.11 11.56 14.89
N LYS A 441 -5.94 12.12 14.52
CA LYS A 441 -4.67 11.39 14.40
C LYS A 441 -3.84 11.37 15.70
N GLY A 442 -4.34 11.95 16.79
CA GLY A 442 -3.63 12.01 18.07
C GLY A 442 -2.34 12.84 18.03
N LYS A 443 -2.26 13.82 17.12
CA LYS A 443 -1.16 14.79 17.01
C LYS A 443 -1.51 16.11 17.66
#